data_AF-A0A7V0YUE9-F1
#
_entry.id   AF-A0A7V0YUE9-F1
#
_cell.length_a   1.000
_cell.length_b   1.000
_cell.length_c   1.000
_cell.angle_alpha   90.00
_cell.angle_beta   90.00
_cell.angle_gamma   90.00
#
_symmetry.space_group_name_H-M   'P 1'
#
loop_
_entity.id
_entity.type
_entity.pdbx_description
1 polymer ?
#
loop_
_entity_poly.entity_id
_entity_poly.type
_entity_poly.pdbx_seq_one_letter_code
_entity_poly.pdbx_strand_id
1 'polypeptide(L)'
;MTQLEYARLGKITYEMESVADQEGLSPEYIRSGVADGSIVIPHNIKRKGVKPCGIGKGLRTKVNANLGTSPDQLSLENEMKKLEVAIKYGADTVMDLSTGGDLDEIRRYFLDKSPIVVGSVPIYSAAVSAVR
;
A
#
# COMPACT_ATOMS: atom_id res chain seq x y z
N MET A 1 3.10 2.60 17.35
CA MET A 1 2.56 1.26 17.59
C MET A 1 2.03 0.72 16.26
N THR A 2 2.29 -0.53 15.94
CA THR A 2 1.85 -1.21 14.71
C THR A 2 0.48 -1.87 14.91
N GLN A 3 -0.18 -2.25 13.82
CA GLN A 3 -1.45 -2.99 13.88
C GLN A 3 -1.29 -4.33 14.61
N LEU A 4 -0.15 -5.01 14.45
CA LEU A 4 0.20 -6.23 15.17
C LEU A 4 0.26 -6.03 16.68
N GLU A 5 0.88 -4.93 17.12
CA GLU A 5 0.99 -4.59 18.55
C GLU A 5 -0.40 -4.28 19.15
N TYR A 6 -1.22 -3.48 18.46
CA TYR A 6 -2.60 -3.22 18.89
C TYR A 6 -3.41 -4.51 19.00
N ALA A 7 -3.33 -5.38 17.98
CA ALA A 7 -4.06 -6.63 17.94
C ALA A 7 -3.68 -7.55 19.12
N ARG A 8 -2.39 -7.70 19.41
CA ARG A 8 -1.89 -8.52 20.53
C ARG A 8 -2.25 -7.97 21.91
N LEU A 9 -2.50 -6.66 22.00
CA LEU A 9 -3.06 -6.02 23.20
C LEU A 9 -4.58 -6.15 23.30
N GLY A 10 -5.23 -6.91 22.41
CA GLY A 10 -6.68 -7.07 22.38
C GLY A 10 -7.43 -5.82 21.91
N LYS A 11 -6.74 -4.86 21.29
CA LYS A 11 -7.35 -3.60 20.83
C LYS A 11 -7.76 -3.72 19.36
N ILE A 12 -9.02 -3.43 19.10
CA ILE A 12 -9.56 -3.25 17.75
C ILE A 12 -9.31 -1.80 17.34
N THR A 13 -8.67 -1.61 16.19
CA THR A 13 -8.38 -0.29 15.62
C THR A 13 -9.39 0.06 14.53
N TYR A 14 -9.45 1.34 14.17
CA TYR A 14 -10.23 1.80 13.01
C TYR A 14 -9.86 1.04 11.73
N GLU A 15 -8.57 0.73 11.52
CA GLU A 15 -8.14 -0.01 10.35
C GLU A 15 -8.67 -1.45 10.34
N MET A 16 -8.75 -2.11 11.50
CA MET A 16 -9.33 -3.44 11.62
C MET A 16 -10.84 -3.43 11.37
N GLU A 17 -11.57 -2.45 11.91
CA GLU A 17 -13.01 -2.26 11.66
C GLU A 17 -13.27 -2.01 10.17
N SER A 18 -12.51 -1.10 9.55
CA SER A 18 -12.64 -0.80 8.14
C SER A 18 -12.38 -2.00 7.24
N VAL A 19 -11.40 -2.86 7.59
CA VAL A 19 -11.16 -4.10 6.85
C VAL A 19 -12.28 -5.11 7.08
N ALA A 20 -12.78 -5.22 8.31
CA ALA A 20 -13.89 -6.13 8.63
C ALA A 20 -15.14 -5.79 7.81
N ASP A 21 -15.49 -4.51 7.75
CA ASP A 21 -16.63 -4.01 6.96
C ASP A 21 -16.47 -4.30 5.47
N GLN A 22 -15.26 -4.09 4.93
CA GLN A 22 -14.97 -4.35 3.51
C GLN A 22 -15.06 -5.83 3.13
N GLU A 23 -14.82 -6.73 4.08
CA GLU A 23 -14.79 -8.19 3.87
C GLU A 23 -16.07 -8.89 4.33
N GLY A 24 -16.99 -8.17 4.98
CA GLY A 24 -18.20 -8.76 5.56
C GLY A 24 -17.91 -9.70 6.74
N LEU A 25 -16.86 -9.40 7.50
CA LEU A 25 -16.40 -10.21 8.64
C LEU A 25 -16.52 -9.43 9.95
N SER A 26 -16.31 -10.09 11.09
CA SER A 26 -16.27 -9.38 12.38
C SER A 26 -14.92 -8.69 12.61
N PRO A 27 -14.89 -7.52 13.28
CA PRO A 27 -13.63 -6.88 13.67
C PRO A 27 -12.73 -7.78 14.51
N GLU A 28 -13.32 -8.67 15.31
CA GLU A 28 -12.57 -9.63 16.13
C GLU A 28 -11.89 -10.73 15.31
N TYR A 29 -12.49 -11.15 14.18
CA TYR A 29 -11.84 -12.05 13.23
C TYR A 29 -10.59 -11.40 12.64
N ILE A 30 -10.71 -10.13 12.21
CA ILE A 30 -9.59 -9.37 11.68
C ILE A 30 -8.51 -9.17 12.75
N ARG A 31 -8.87 -8.71 13.95
CA ARG A 31 -7.93 -8.52 15.07
C ARG A 31 -7.20 -9.81 15.42
N SER A 32 -7.90 -10.94 15.48
CA SER A 32 -7.30 -12.25 15.76
C SER A 32 -6.28 -12.65 14.69
N GLY A 33 -6.65 -12.54 13.41
CA GLY A 33 -5.74 -12.84 12.31
C GLY A 33 -4.56 -11.88 12.23
N VAL A 34 -4.73 -10.62 12.64
CA VAL A 34 -3.59 -9.69 12.77
C VAL A 34 -2.69 -10.09 13.94
N ALA A 35 -3.25 -10.49 15.09
CA ALA A 35 -2.47 -10.88 16.27
C ALA A 35 -1.62 -12.14 16.05
N ASP A 36 -2.17 -13.11 15.31
CA ASP A 36 -1.50 -14.38 14.97
C ASP A 36 -0.60 -14.30 13.72
N GLY A 37 -0.69 -13.20 12.96
CA GLY A 37 0.14 -12.94 11.79
C GLY A 37 -0.36 -13.53 10.47
N SER A 38 -1.58 -14.09 10.44
CA SER A 38 -2.22 -14.59 9.22
C SER A 38 -2.87 -13.48 8.36
N ILE A 39 -3.09 -12.29 8.93
CA ILE A 39 -3.56 -11.08 8.26
C ILE A 39 -2.61 -9.92 8.56
N VAL A 40 -2.28 -9.13 7.54
CA VAL A 40 -1.57 -7.85 7.69
C VAL A 40 -2.43 -6.70 7.20
N ILE A 41 -2.33 -5.55 7.85
CA ILE A 41 -2.93 -4.29 7.40
C ILE A 41 -1.81 -3.27 7.22
N PRO A 42 -1.29 -3.08 5.99
CA PRO A 42 -0.23 -2.11 5.74
C PRO A 42 -0.76 -0.68 5.92
N HIS A 43 -0.39 -0.05 7.03
CA HIS A 43 -0.78 1.31 7.31
C HIS A 43 0.38 2.07 7.96
N ASN A 44 1.01 2.96 7.19
CA ASN A 44 2.02 3.87 7.72
C ASN A 44 1.32 5.09 8.33
N ILE A 45 1.63 5.43 9.57
CA ILE A 45 1.04 6.55 10.33
C ILE A 45 1.14 7.92 9.63
N LYS A 46 2.09 8.09 8.69
CA LYS A 46 2.23 9.31 7.90
C LYS A 46 1.22 9.41 6.75
N ARG A 47 0.58 8.31 6.38
CA ARG A 47 -0.35 8.21 5.24
C ARG A 47 -1.81 8.32 5.70
N LYS A 48 -2.27 9.57 5.84
CA LYS A 48 -3.67 9.88 6.19
C LYS A 48 -4.59 9.70 4.98
N GLY A 49 -5.85 9.33 5.21
CA GLY A 49 -6.87 9.23 4.16
C GLY A 49 -6.69 8.06 3.19
N VAL A 50 -5.74 7.15 3.45
CA VAL A 50 -5.58 5.91 2.69
C VAL A 50 -6.57 4.89 3.17
N LYS A 51 -7.31 4.28 2.24
CA LYS A 51 -8.25 3.19 2.52
C LYS A 51 -7.48 1.99 3.11
N PRO A 52 -7.80 1.55 4.35
CA PRO A 52 -7.18 0.36 4.92
C PRO A 52 -7.41 -0.87 4.05
N CYS A 53 -6.37 -1.69 3.89
CA CYS A 53 -6.43 -2.93 3.12
C CYS A 53 -5.87 -4.07 3.96
N GLY A 54 -6.72 -5.05 4.28
CA GLY A 54 -6.29 -6.29 4.92
C GLY A 54 -5.83 -7.29 3.87
N ILE A 55 -4.69 -7.94 4.08
CA ILE A 55 -4.13 -8.95 3.19
C ILE A 55 -3.86 -10.19 4.03
N GLY A 56 -4.50 -11.32 3.72
CA GLY A 56 -4.30 -12.52 4.51
C GLY A 56 -5.36 -13.60 4.34
N LYS A 57 -5.24 -14.63 5.18
CA LYS A 57 -6.11 -15.81 5.16
C LYS A 57 -7.56 -15.45 5.44
N GLY A 58 -8.48 -16.03 4.68
CA GLY A 58 -9.94 -15.86 4.87
C GLY A 58 -10.51 -14.55 4.33
N LEU A 59 -9.66 -13.64 3.85
CA LEU A 59 -10.08 -12.43 3.12
C LEU A 59 -10.15 -12.72 1.62
N ARG A 60 -10.82 -11.86 0.85
CA ARG A 60 -10.77 -11.94 -0.62
C ARG A 60 -9.34 -11.79 -1.13
N THR A 61 -9.02 -12.45 -2.25
CA THR A 61 -7.74 -12.27 -2.94
C THR A 61 -7.52 -10.81 -3.30
N LYS A 62 -6.28 -10.34 -3.08
CA LYS A 62 -5.87 -8.96 -3.37
C LYS A 62 -4.96 -8.89 -4.58
N VAL A 63 -5.10 -7.83 -5.37
CA VAL A 63 -4.31 -7.59 -6.57
C VAL A 63 -3.47 -6.33 -6.40
N ASN A 64 -2.18 -6.42 -6.71
CA ASN A 64 -1.25 -5.31 -6.74
C ASN A 64 -0.92 -4.90 -8.18
N ALA A 65 -0.89 -3.60 -8.47
CA ALA A 65 -0.39 -3.08 -9.74
C ALA A 65 0.99 -2.42 -9.57
N ASN A 66 1.94 -2.78 -10.44
CA ASN A 66 3.28 -2.19 -10.46
C ASN A 66 3.32 -1.00 -11.41
N LEU A 67 3.77 0.13 -10.88
CA LEU A 67 3.91 1.41 -11.58
C LEU A 67 5.36 1.91 -11.44
N GLY A 68 5.70 2.97 -12.16
CA GLY A 68 6.97 3.66 -12.02
C GLY A 68 7.68 3.91 -13.35
N THR A 69 8.64 4.83 -13.29
CA THR A 69 9.44 5.25 -14.43
C THR A 69 10.69 4.38 -14.62
N SER A 70 11.27 4.44 -15.81
CA SER A 70 12.56 3.83 -16.13
C SER A 70 13.46 4.84 -16.87
N PRO A 71 14.77 4.59 -17.02
CA PRO A 71 15.64 5.45 -17.83
C PRO A 71 15.13 5.68 -19.26
N ASP A 72 14.41 4.71 -19.82
CA ASP A 72 13.84 4.79 -21.18
C ASP A 72 12.48 5.50 -21.23
N GLN A 73 11.77 5.61 -20.10
CA GLN A 73 10.44 6.22 -20.01
C GLN A 73 10.25 6.98 -18.70
N LEU A 74 10.33 8.30 -18.78
CA LEU A 74 10.39 9.22 -17.62
C LEU A 74 9.12 10.06 -17.41
N SER A 75 8.05 9.80 -18.16
CA SER A 75 6.84 10.61 -18.11
C SER A 75 6.05 10.38 -16.80
N LEU A 76 6.12 11.35 -15.89
CA LEU A 76 5.27 11.38 -14.69
C LEU A 76 3.79 11.35 -15.08
N GLU A 77 3.37 12.12 -16.09
CA GLU A 77 1.98 12.15 -16.58
C GLU A 77 1.46 10.76 -16.97
N ASN A 78 2.29 9.93 -17.60
CA ASN A 78 1.91 8.56 -17.92
C ASN A 78 1.73 7.71 -16.65
N GLU A 79 2.58 7.90 -15.64
CA GLU A 79 2.43 7.23 -14.34
C GLU A 79 1.17 7.69 -13.59
N MET A 80 0.78 8.97 -13.71
CA MET A 80 -0.50 9.47 -13.19
C MET A 80 -1.67 8.70 -13.81
N LYS A 81 -1.70 8.59 -15.14
CA LYS A 81 -2.75 7.87 -15.87
C LYS A 81 -2.79 6.39 -15.49
N LYS A 82 -1.62 5.75 -15.34
CA LYS A 82 -1.56 4.34 -14.91
C LYS A 82 -2.09 4.16 -13.49
N LEU A 83 -1.81 5.08 -12.56
CA LEU A 83 -2.37 5.06 -11.21
C LEU A 83 -3.90 5.14 -11.23
N GLU A 84 -4.45 6.11 -11.98
CA GLU A 84 -5.89 6.27 -12.14
C GLU A 84 -6.56 5.02 -12.73
N VAL A 85 -5.95 4.44 -13.77
CA VAL A 85 -6.42 3.19 -14.39
C VAL A 85 -6.37 2.02 -13.40
N ALA A 86 -5.26 1.86 -12.66
CA ALA A 86 -5.13 0.79 -11.66
C ALA A 86 -6.22 0.87 -10.59
N ILE A 87 -6.50 2.06 -10.08
CA ILE A 87 -7.56 2.29 -9.09
C ILE A 87 -8.93 2.03 -9.71
N LYS A 88 -9.20 2.57 -10.91
CA LYS A 88 -10.47 2.43 -11.61
C LYS A 88 -10.86 0.96 -11.84
N TYR A 89 -9.88 0.11 -12.16
CA TYR A 89 -10.11 -1.31 -12.41
C TYR A 89 -9.90 -2.20 -11.18
N GLY A 90 -9.75 -1.60 -9.99
CA GLY A 90 -9.86 -2.32 -8.72
C GLY A 90 -8.57 -2.93 -8.18
N ALA A 91 -7.40 -2.37 -8.50
CA ALA A 91 -6.18 -2.72 -7.78
C ALA A 91 -6.35 -2.41 -6.28
N ASP A 92 -5.97 -3.35 -5.42
CA ASP A 92 -6.06 -3.21 -3.96
C ASP A 92 -4.88 -2.42 -3.40
N THR A 93 -3.71 -2.57 -4.04
CA THR A 93 -2.47 -1.88 -3.72
C THR A 93 -1.74 -1.50 -5.00
N VAL A 94 -0.83 -0.55 -4.91
CA VAL A 94 0.13 -0.24 -5.97
C VAL A 94 1.54 -0.27 -5.41
N MET A 95 2.54 -0.45 -6.28
CA MET A 95 3.93 -0.21 -5.92
C MET A 95 4.61 0.75 -6.89
N ASP A 96 5.39 1.67 -6.33
CA ASP A 96 6.35 2.50 -7.05
C ASP A 96 7.66 1.72 -7.24
N LEU A 97 7.92 1.30 -8.47
CA LEU A 97 9.14 0.63 -8.92
C LEU A 97 10.04 1.53 -9.77
N SER A 98 9.91 2.86 -9.61
CA SER A 98 10.66 3.83 -10.40
C SER A 98 12.18 3.67 -10.25
N THR A 99 12.88 3.71 -11.38
CA THR A 99 14.35 3.61 -11.50
C THR A 99 14.97 4.73 -12.32
N GLY A 100 14.17 5.59 -12.94
CA GLY A 100 14.64 6.73 -13.74
C GLY A 100 14.01 8.06 -13.33
N GLY A 101 14.71 9.17 -13.58
CA GLY A 101 14.21 10.51 -13.27
C GLY A 101 14.33 10.90 -11.80
N ASP A 102 13.53 11.87 -11.35
CA ASP A 102 13.48 12.27 -9.94
C ASP A 102 12.61 11.30 -9.13
N LEU A 103 13.25 10.29 -8.54
CA LEU A 103 12.58 9.25 -7.76
C LEU A 103 11.85 9.80 -6.53
N ASP A 104 12.33 10.90 -5.93
CA ASP A 104 11.69 11.47 -4.75
C ASP A 104 10.42 12.21 -5.13
N GLU A 105 10.46 12.98 -6.23
CA GLU A 105 9.28 13.66 -6.77
C GLU A 105 8.20 12.65 -7.17
N ILE A 106 8.58 11.62 -7.94
CA ILE A 106 7.66 10.57 -8.41
C ILE A 106 7.03 9.84 -7.21
N ARG A 107 7.82 9.50 -6.20
CA ARG A 107 7.31 8.81 -5.01
C ARG A 107 6.38 9.69 -4.18
N ARG A 108 6.72 10.96 -3.98
CA ARG A 108 5.82 11.93 -3.31
C ARG A 108 4.49 12.00 -4.05
N TYR A 109 4.51 12.05 -5.38
CA TYR A 109 3.28 12.02 -6.18
C TYR A 109 2.41 10.79 -5.87
N PHE A 110 2.97 9.57 -5.92
CA PHE A 110 2.21 8.35 -5.57
C PHE A 110 1.70 8.37 -4.12
N LEU A 111 2.51 8.89 -3.19
CA LEU A 111 2.14 9.00 -1.78
C LEU A 111 1.09 10.09 -1.50
N ASP A 112 0.95 11.09 -2.35
CA ASP A 112 -0.04 12.15 -2.19
C ASP A 112 -1.36 11.82 -2.91
N LYS A 113 -1.27 11.15 -4.07
CA LYS A 113 -2.43 10.92 -4.94
C LYS A 113 -3.07 9.55 -4.79
N SER A 114 -2.33 8.52 -4.36
CA SER A 114 -2.91 7.19 -4.22
C SER A 114 -3.82 7.11 -2.97
N PRO A 115 -5.12 6.80 -3.13
CA PRO A 115 -6.03 6.54 -2.01
C PRO A 115 -5.89 5.10 -1.45
N ILE A 116 -5.09 4.26 -2.12
CA ILE A 116 -4.80 2.87 -1.74
C ILE A 116 -3.34 2.73 -1.32
N VAL A 117 -3.00 1.59 -0.70
CA VAL A 117 -1.66 1.29 -0.17
C VAL A 117 -0.61 1.40 -1.29
N VAL A 118 0.50 2.07 -0.97
CA VAL A 118 1.66 2.21 -1.86
C VAL A 118 2.86 1.48 -1.25
N GLY A 119 3.40 0.51 -1.98
CA GLY A 119 4.68 -0.14 -1.70
C GLY A 119 5.82 0.46 -2.52
N SER A 120 7.06 0.09 -2.17
CA SER A 120 8.26 0.41 -2.93
C SER A 120 9.35 -0.64 -2.69
N VAL A 121 10.41 -0.59 -3.48
CA VAL A 121 11.60 -1.42 -3.29
C VAL A 121 12.80 -0.51 -2.96
N PRO A 122 13.16 -0.33 -1.68
CA PRO A 122 14.18 0.66 -1.27
C PRO A 122 15.54 0.50 -1.95
N ILE A 123 15.93 -0.72 -2.32
CA ILE A 123 17.22 -0.97 -2.99
C ILE A 123 17.32 -0.31 -4.36
N TYR A 124 16.22 -0.09 -5.07
CA TYR A 124 16.24 0.60 -6.38
C TYR A 124 16.63 2.07 -6.21
N SER A 125 16.05 2.73 -5.20
CA SER A 125 16.42 4.10 -4.86
C SER A 125 17.87 4.19 -4.42
N ALA A 126 18.33 3.26 -3.58
CA ALA A 126 19.72 3.22 -3.13
C ALA A 126 20.71 3.01 -4.29
N ALA A 127 20.40 2.12 -5.22
CA ALA A 127 21.23 1.88 -6.40
C ALA A 127 21.32 3.12 -7.31
N VAL A 128 20.18 3.78 -7.59
CA VAL A 128 20.15 5.01 -8.40
C VAL A 128 20.89 6.15 -7.71
N SER A 129 20.78 6.29 -6.39
CA SER A 129 21.53 7.30 -5.64
C SER A 129 23.04 7.04 -5.60
N ALA A 130 23.48 5.78 -5.65
CA ALA A 130 24.90 5.42 -5.61
C ALA A 130 25.66 5.69 -6.92
N VAL A 131 24.94 5.80 -8.05
CA VAL A 131 25.51 6.06 -9.38
C VAL A 131 25.36 7.51 -9.83
N ARG A 132 24.80 8.38 -8.98
CA ARG A 132 24.74 9.84 -9.16
C ARG A 132 25.95 10.50 -8.54
#